data_AF-A0A354JUC1-F1
#
_entry.id   AF-A0A354JUC1-F1
#
_cell.length_a   1.000
_cell.length_b   1.000
_cell.length_c   1.000
_cell.angle_alpha   90.00
_cell.angle_beta   90.00
_cell.angle_gamma   90.00
#
_symmetry.space_group_name_H-M   'P 1'
#
loop_
_entity.id
_entity.type
_entity.pdbx_description
1 polymer ?
#
loop_
_entity_poly.entity_id
_entity_poly.type
_entity_poly.pdbx_seq_one_letter_code
_entity_poly.pdbx_strand_id
1 'polypeptide(L)' 'VGWDGYVNGKLAQQGVYMWRAIGKFTNGKPFDMRGDVTLLR' A
#
# COMPACT_ATOMS: atom_id res chain seq x y z
N VAL A 1 -8.26 -4.26 -1.16
CA VAL A 1 -7.26 -5.36 -1.23
C VAL A 1 -5.90 -4.73 -1.00
N GLY A 2 -5.10 -5.26 -0.06
CA GLY A 2 -3.75 -4.77 0.23
C GLY A 2 -2.71 -5.33 -0.75
N TRP A 3 -1.45 -4.95 -0.57
CA TRP A 3 -0.34 -5.54 -1.31
C TRP A 3 0.10 -6.87 -0.68
N ASP A 4 0.37 -7.88 -1.50
CA ASP A 4 0.69 -9.25 -1.10
C ASP A 4 2.20 -9.57 -1.20
N GLY A 5 3.04 -8.58 -1.46
CA GLY A 5 4.49 -8.74 -1.62
C GLY A 5 4.93 -9.01 -3.06
N TYR A 6 4.02 -9.06 -4.04
CA TYR A 6 4.36 -9.27 -5.45
C TYR A 6 4.25 -7.98 -6.27
N VAL A 7 5.24 -7.72 -7.13
CA VAL A 7 5.21 -6.63 -8.12
C VAL A 7 5.32 -7.26 -9.50
N ASN A 8 4.33 -7.00 -10.36
CA ASN A 8 4.26 -7.57 -11.71
C ASN A 8 4.41 -9.11 -11.73
N GLY A 9 3.76 -9.79 -10.78
CA GLY A 9 3.79 -11.26 -10.68
C GLY A 9 5.11 -11.84 -10.17
N LYS A 10 6.07 -11.02 -9.75
CA LYS A 10 7.35 -11.45 -9.16
C LYS A 10 7.41 -11.06 -7.68
N LEU A 11 7.97 -11.94 -6.85
CA LEU A 11 8.22 -11.63 -5.44
C LEU A 11 9.12 -10.41 -5.35
N ALA A 12 8.69 -9.40 -4.61
CA ALA A 12 9.47 -8.19 -4.42
C ALA A 12 10.67 -8.46 -3.51
N GLN A 13 11.72 -7.66 -3.66
CA GLN A 13 12.92 -7.78 -2.83
C GLN A 13 12.62 -7.33 -1.39
N GLN A 14 13.32 -7.90 -0.42
CA GLN A 14 13.23 -7.43 0.97
C GLN A 14 13.62 -5.93 1.03
N GLY A 15 12.84 -5.13 1.76
CA GLY A 15 13.08 -3.69 1.81
C GLY A 15 11.86 -2.89 2.26
N VAL A 16 11.97 -1.57 2.18
CA VAL A 16 10.91 -0.63 2.55
C VAL A 16 10.25 -0.08 1.29
N TYR A 17 8.92 -0.18 1.22
CA TYR A 17 8.10 0.22 0.06
C TYR A 17 7.12 1.32 0.46
N MET A 18 6.85 2.25 -0.45
CA MET A 18 5.85 3.28 -0.24
C MET A 18 4.45 2.77 -0.56
N TRP A 19 3.45 3.20 0.21
CA TRP A 19 2.04 2.96 -0.10
C TRP A 19 1.23 4.25 -0.01
N ARG A 20 0.11 4.28 -0.75
CA ARG A 20 -0.88 5.35 -0.70
C ARG A 20 -2.28 4.78 -0.87
N ALA A 21 -3.21 5.21 0.00
CA ALA A 21 -4.63 4.91 -0.11
C ALA A 21 -5.42 6.23 -0.17
N ILE A 22 -6.21 6.39 -1.23
CA ILE A 22 -7.04 7.57 -1.45
C ILE A 22 -8.49 7.09 -1.55
N GLY A 23 -9.40 7.83 -0.93
CA GLY A 23 -10.81 7.52 -1.04
C GLY A 23 -11.71 8.58 -0.44
N LYS A 24 -12.98 8.23 -0.33
CA LYS A 24 -14.04 9.08 0.21
C LYS A 24 -14.93 8.21 1.08
N PHE A 25 -15.19 8.65 2.31
CA PHE A 25 -16.15 7.99 3.19
C PHE A 25 -17.58 8.19 2.65
N THR A 26 -18.52 7.36 3.08
CA THR A 26 -19.93 7.47 2.67
C THR A 26 -20.57 8.81 3.03
N ASN A 27 -20.06 9.50 4.05
CA ASN A 27 -20.45 10.86 4.44
C ASN A 27 -19.83 11.97 3.57
N GLY A 28 -19.05 11.60 2.56
CA GLY A 28 -18.45 12.51 1.61
C GLY A 28 -17.09 13.10 1.99
N LYS A 29 -16.58 12.80 3.18
CA LYS A 29 -15.26 13.27 3.60
C LYS A 29 -14.15 12.52 2.86
N PRO A 30 -13.19 13.20 2.20
CA PRO A 30 -12.07 12.54 1.55
C PRO A 30 -11.03 12.07 2.58
N PHE A 31 -10.24 11.08 2.20
CA PHE A 31 -9.00 10.71 2.89
C PHE A 31 -7.87 10.46 1.87
N ASP A 32 -6.65 10.76 2.28
CA ASP A 32 -5.41 10.49 1.55
C ASP A 32 -4.38 10.05 2.59
N MET A 33 -4.15 8.74 2.66
CA MET A 33 -3.25 8.11 3.60
C MET A 33 -2.00 7.63 2.87
N ARG A 34 -0.84 7.81 3.49
CA ARG A 34 0.47 7.47 2.91
C ARG A 34 1.40 6.97 4.00
N GLY A 35 2.35 6.14 3.63
CA GLY A 35 3.41 5.70 4.53
C GLY A 35 4.31 4.69 3.87
N ASP A 36 5.01 3.93 4.70
CA ASP A 36 5.88 2.85 4.30
C ASP A 36 5.39 1.49 4.79
N VAL A 37 5.81 0.43 4.08
CA VAL A 37 5.67 -0.97 4.46
C VAL A 37 7.04 -1.59 4.39
N THR A 38 7.49 -2.18 5.49
CA THR A 38 8.72 -2.99 5.51
C THR A 38 8.36 -4.43 5.14
N LEU A 39 8.85 -4.89 3.99
CA LEU A 39 8.75 -6.29 3.59
C LEU A 39 9.90 -7.05 4.23
N LEU A 40 9.56 -8.02 5.08
CA LEU A 40 10.48 -8.93 5.77
C LEU A 40 10.30 -10.35 5.20
N ARG A 41 11.37 -11.14 5.19
CA ARG A 41 11.39 -12.53 4.72
C ARG A 41 11.23 -13.51 5.88
#